data_AF-A0A3P9P821-F1
#
_entry.id   AF-A0A3P9P821-F1
#
_cell.length_a   1.000
_cell.length_b   1.000
_cell.length_c   1.000
_cell.angle_alpha   90.00
_cell.angle_beta   90.00
_cell.angle_gamma   90.00
#
_symmetry.space_group_name_H-M   'P 1'
#
loop_
_entity.id
_entity.type
_entity.pdbx_description
1 polymer ?
#
loop_
_entity_poly.entity_id
_entity_poly.type
_entity_poly.pdbx_seq_one_letter_code
_entity_poly.pdbx_strand_id
1 'polypeptide(L)'
;MSTIKNPIQGPVVSILFPEQVLKMPLPTQRNCESPLPPTLRPSESGSALFTKKVYTASGSSGVFTYDVVHESSKEYKGRLAVMFAVPYDFNIFYNWYAVGIFSKDKLCNDELYTEMYYGVQHCFIRGKAKGPSLTHKEGGVTIRASMSDSKKMNRC
;
A
#
# COMPACT_ATOMS: atom_id res chain seq x y z
N MET A 1 -22.29 -6.59 29.48
CA MET A 1 -22.49 -6.79 28.03
C MET A 1 -21.40 -6.02 27.30
N SER A 2 -20.32 -6.72 26.91
CA SER A 2 -19.21 -6.14 26.15
C SER A 2 -19.66 -5.96 24.70
N THR A 3 -19.75 -4.71 24.23
CA THR A 3 -19.99 -4.43 22.82
C THR A 3 -18.70 -4.74 22.07
N ILE A 4 -18.67 -5.88 21.38
CA ILE A 4 -17.63 -6.20 20.38
C ILE A 4 -17.75 -5.16 19.28
N LYS A 5 -16.96 -4.09 19.36
CA LYS A 5 -16.83 -3.12 18.26
C LYS A 5 -16.01 -3.81 17.18
N ASN A 6 -16.71 -4.43 16.23
CA ASN A 6 -16.10 -4.93 15.01
C ASN A 6 -15.36 -3.77 14.34
N PRO A 7 -14.04 -3.87 14.12
CA PRO A 7 -13.30 -2.80 13.48
C PRO A 7 -13.81 -2.55 12.07
N ILE A 8 -13.88 -1.28 11.71
CA ILE A 8 -14.35 -0.82 10.40
C ILE A 8 -13.28 -1.23 9.38
N GLN A 9 -13.57 -2.26 8.58
CA GLN A 9 -12.68 -2.77 7.54
C GLN A 9 -12.40 -1.69 6.49
N GLY A 10 -11.22 -1.07 6.56
CA GLY A 10 -10.70 -0.16 5.53
C GLY A 10 -10.37 -0.88 4.22
N PRO A 11 -9.91 -0.14 3.19
CA PRO A 11 -9.51 -0.76 1.93
C PRO A 11 -8.26 -1.59 2.12
N VAL A 12 -8.27 -2.75 1.46
CA VAL A 12 -7.18 -3.72 1.48
C VAL A 12 -6.33 -3.51 0.24
N VAL A 13 -5.06 -3.20 0.43
CA VAL A 13 -4.07 -3.21 -0.66
C VAL A 13 -3.41 -4.57 -0.67
N SER A 14 -3.64 -5.34 -1.73
CA SER A 14 -2.99 -6.62 -1.97
C SER A 14 -1.85 -6.44 -2.95
N ILE A 15 -0.67 -6.99 -2.62
CA ILE A 15 0.51 -6.92 -3.47
C ILE A 15 1.03 -8.34 -3.72
N LEU A 16 1.30 -8.67 -4.98
CA LEU A 16 1.80 -9.97 -5.42
C LEU A 16 3.17 -9.81 -6.12
N PHE A 17 4.12 -10.63 -5.69
CA PHE A 17 5.48 -10.70 -6.24
C PHE A 17 5.76 -12.10 -6.78
N PRO A 18 5.92 -12.29 -8.10
CA PRO A 18 6.13 -13.63 -8.65
C PRO A 18 7.53 -14.18 -8.37
N GLU A 19 8.57 -13.33 -8.24
CA GLU A 19 9.98 -13.79 -8.27
C GLU A 19 10.90 -13.18 -7.19
N GLN A 20 10.44 -12.27 -6.33
CA GLN A 20 11.29 -11.56 -5.38
C GLN A 20 10.78 -11.60 -3.94
N VAL A 21 11.72 -11.41 -3.01
CA VAL A 21 11.42 -11.27 -1.58
C VAL A 21 11.33 -9.79 -1.23
N LEU A 22 10.25 -9.39 -0.56
CA LEU A 22 10.15 -8.09 0.07
C LEU A 22 10.60 -8.16 1.52
N LYS A 23 11.30 -7.13 1.99
CA LYS A 23 11.62 -6.94 3.41
C LYS A 23 11.19 -5.54 3.83
N MET A 24 10.40 -5.42 4.89
CA MET A 24 10.11 -4.10 5.46
C MET A 24 11.40 -3.48 6.00
N PRO A 25 11.76 -2.24 5.63
CA PRO A 25 12.56 -1.42 6.50
C PRO A 25 11.75 -1.14 7.78
N LEU A 26 12.43 -1.11 8.93
CA LEU A 26 11.85 -0.94 10.28
C LEU A 26 10.73 0.13 10.34
N PRO A 27 9.68 -0.07 11.14
CA PRO A 27 8.43 0.66 11.00
C PRO A 27 8.52 2.11 11.52
N THR A 28 8.06 3.06 10.70
CA THR A 28 7.37 4.27 11.17
C THR A 28 5.86 4.06 11.04
N GLN A 29 5.28 3.19 11.87
CA GLN A 29 3.82 2.97 11.87
C GLN A 29 3.12 4.05 12.72
N ARG A 30 2.32 4.90 12.06
CA ARG A 30 1.14 5.50 12.70
C ARG A 30 -0.10 4.78 12.18
N ASN A 31 -0.62 3.86 12.99
CA ASN A 31 -2.01 3.40 12.98
C ASN A 31 -2.42 2.38 11.88
N CYS A 32 -1.83 1.16 11.89
CA CYS A 32 -2.32 -0.01 11.15
C CYS A 32 -2.94 -1.05 12.11
N GLU A 33 -4.05 -1.66 11.74
CA GLU A 33 -4.71 -2.70 12.55
C GLU A 33 -4.23 -4.12 12.22
N SER A 34 -3.85 -4.36 10.96
CA SER A 34 -3.10 -5.53 10.54
C SER A 34 -1.94 -5.06 9.68
N PRO A 35 -0.71 -5.02 10.21
CA PRO A 35 0.45 -4.65 9.43
C PRO A 35 0.70 -5.72 8.37
N LEU A 36 1.12 -5.30 7.18
CA LEU A 36 1.61 -6.23 6.16
C LEU A 36 2.71 -7.12 6.75
N PRO A 37 2.87 -8.36 6.24
CA PRO A 37 3.95 -9.23 6.67
C PRO A 37 5.31 -8.52 6.53
N PRO A 38 6.20 -8.62 7.52
CA PRO A 38 7.53 -7.99 7.47
C PRO A 38 8.39 -8.55 6.33
N THR A 39 8.03 -9.73 5.82
CA THR A 39 8.66 -10.35 4.67
C THR A 39 7.61 -11.05 3.83
N LEU A 40 7.68 -10.89 2.51
CA LEU A 40 6.86 -11.61 1.54
C LEU A 40 7.79 -12.35 0.59
N ARG A 41 7.60 -13.66 0.41
CA ARG A 41 8.38 -14.50 -0.52
C ARG A 41 7.80 -14.47 -1.93
N PRO A 42 8.53 -14.99 -2.94
CA PRO A 42 7.98 -15.17 -4.26
C PRO A 42 6.70 -16.01 -4.22
N SER A 43 5.70 -15.60 -4.99
CA SER A 43 4.34 -16.16 -5.03
C SER A 43 3.49 -15.96 -3.77
N GLU A 44 4.01 -15.32 -2.72
CA GLU A 44 3.20 -14.86 -1.60
C GLU A 44 2.55 -13.51 -1.92
N SER A 45 1.33 -13.32 -1.40
CA SER A 45 0.64 -12.05 -1.44
C SER A 45 0.48 -11.49 -0.04
N GLY A 46 0.82 -10.22 0.15
CA GLY A 46 0.55 -9.49 1.38
C GLY A 46 -0.67 -8.60 1.24
N SER A 47 -1.48 -8.51 2.29
CA SER A 47 -2.55 -7.53 2.41
C SER A 47 -2.35 -6.65 3.65
N ALA A 48 -2.55 -5.34 3.50
CA ALA A 48 -2.64 -4.43 4.64
C ALA A 48 -4.07 -3.94 4.80
N LEU A 49 -4.52 -3.85 6.06
CA LEU A 49 -5.76 -3.17 6.40
C LEU A 49 -5.46 -1.82 7.04
N PHE A 50 -5.79 -0.74 6.33
CA PHE A 50 -5.64 0.61 6.84
C PHE A 50 -6.94 1.09 7.46
N THR A 51 -7.00 1.14 8.79
CA THR A 51 -8.18 1.63 9.49
C THR A 51 -8.06 3.09 9.86
N LYS A 52 -9.19 3.76 9.69
CA LYS A 52 -9.37 5.15 10.06
C LYS A 52 -9.79 5.22 11.53
N LYS A 53 -9.34 6.26 12.24
CA LYS A 53 -9.84 6.59 13.59
C LYS A 53 -11.34 6.91 13.53
N VAL A 54 -12.13 6.21 14.36
CA VAL A 54 -13.58 6.44 14.46
C VAL A 54 -13.84 7.86 14.98
N TYR A 55 -14.87 8.54 14.46
CA TYR A 55 -15.32 9.89 14.87
C TYR A 55 -14.47 11.09 14.46
N THR A 56 -13.54 10.95 13.51
CA THR A 56 -12.86 12.12 12.89
C THR A 56 -13.28 12.31 11.44
N ALA A 57 -13.31 13.55 10.95
CA ALA A 57 -13.55 13.88 9.54
C ALA A 57 -12.32 13.61 8.63
N SER A 58 -11.37 12.78 9.09
CA SER A 58 -10.10 12.56 8.40
C SER A 58 -10.20 11.33 7.50
N GLY A 59 -9.62 11.38 6.30
CA GLY A 59 -9.40 10.18 5.48
C GLY A 59 -8.34 9.25 6.07
N SER A 60 -7.91 8.25 5.30
CA SER A 60 -6.72 7.46 5.60
C SER A 60 -5.80 7.49 4.38
N SER A 61 -4.61 8.05 4.54
CA SER A 61 -3.64 8.17 3.44
C SER A 61 -2.23 7.99 3.96
N GLY A 62 -1.39 7.39 3.14
CA GLY A 62 0.01 7.22 3.49
C GLY A 62 0.79 6.53 2.39
N VAL A 63 2.10 6.44 2.62
CA VAL A 63 3.01 5.64 1.82
C VAL A 63 3.76 4.70 2.75
N PHE A 64 4.05 3.50 2.27
CA PHE A 64 4.95 2.57 2.93
C PHE A 64 5.90 1.97 1.90
N THR A 65 7.05 1.49 2.36
CA THR A 65 8.10 0.97 1.48
C THR A 65 8.56 -0.42 1.89
N TYR A 66 9.09 -1.17 0.93
CA TYR A 66 9.77 -2.44 1.14
C TYR A 66 11.07 -2.47 0.35
N ASP A 67 12.11 -3.03 0.93
CA ASP A 67 13.30 -3.38 0.18
C ASP A 67 13.03 -4.67 -0.61
N VAL A 68 13.26 -4.61 -1.92
CA VAL A 68 13.16 -5.75 -2.84
C VAL A 68 14.52 -6.40 -2.90
N VAL A 69 14.59 -7.68 -2.56
CA VAL A 69 15.82 -8.47 -2.64
C VAL A 69 15.59 -9.73 -3.46
N HIS A 70 16.60 -10.11 -4.22
CA HIS A 70 16.59 -11.37 -4.94
C HIS A 70 16.66 -12.54 -3.94
N GLU A 71 15.83 -13.57 -4.13
CA GLU A 71 15.63 -14.60 -3.10
C GLU A 71 16.91 -15.41 -2.83
N SER A 72 17.60 -15.85 -3.89
CA SER A 72 18.77 -16.72 -3.78
C SER A 72 20.05 -15.94 -3.46
N SER A 73 20.39 -14.95 -4.29
CA SER A 73 21.61 -14.14 -4.15
C SER A 73 21.57 -13.10 -3.04
N LYS A 74 20.39 -12.81 -2.45
CA LYS A 74 20.17 -11.71 -1.49
C LYS A 74 20.56 -10.33 -2.02
N GLU A 75 20.74 -10.21 -3.32
CA GLU A 75 21.08 -8.96 -4.00
C GLU A 75 19.92 -7.97 -3.89
N TYR A 76 20.24 -6.71 -3.58
CA TYR A 76 19.27 -5.64 -3.51
C TYR A 76 18.83 -5.21 -4.92
N LYS A 77 17.52 -5.19 -5.17
CA LYS A 77 16.93 -4.85 -6.48
C LYS A 77 16.23 -3.48 -6.50
N GLY A 78 15.97 -2.88 -5.34
CA GLY A 78 15.33 -1.58 -5.23
C GLY A 78 14.44 -1.47 -4.01
N ARG A 79 13.79 -0.31 -3.87
CA ARG A 79 12.79 -0.04 -2.84
C ARG A 79 11.43 0.08 -3.46
N LEU A 80 10.57 -0.91 -3.23
CA LEU A 80 9.16 -0.78 -3.51
C LEU A 80 8.58 0.33 -2.64
N ALA A 81 7.81 1.22 -3.24
CA ALA A 81 6.92 2.12 -2.52
C ALA A 81 5.47 1.85 -2.93
N VAL A 82 4.57 1.92 -1.95
CA VAL A 82 3.14 1.77 -2.14
C VAL A 82 2.43 2.91 -1.43
N MET A 83 1.71 3.71 -2.21
CA MET A 83 0.89 4.81 -1.72
C MET A 83 -0.58 4.40 -1.75
N PHE A 84 -1.34 4.80 -0.73
CA PHE A 84 -2.79 4.71 -0.72
C PHE A 84 -3.37 6.03 -0.21
N ALA A 85 -4.51 6.41 -0.76
CA ALA A 85 -5.26 7.60 -0.37
C ALA A 85 -6.76 7.28 -0.38
N VAL A 86 -7.35 7.35 0.81
CA VAL A 86 -8.73 7.02 1.08
C VAL A 86 -9.42 8.29 1.57
N PRO A 87 -10.19 8.98 0.73
CA PRO A 87 -10.86 10.22 1.10
C PRO A 87 -11.93 9.97 2.18
N TYR A 88 -12.29 11.04 2.90
CA TYR A 88 -13.39 11.00 3.89
C TYR A 88 -14.75 10.83 3.19
N ASP A 89 -14.98 11.61 2.14
CA ASP A 89 -16.23 11.63 1.40
C ASP A 89 -16.08 10.94 0.04
N PHE A 90 -16.59 9.72 -0.01
CA PHE A 90 -16.56 8.86 -1.18
C PHE A 90 -17.74 9.10 -2.14
N ASN A 91 -18.62 10.07 -1.87
CA ASN A 91 -19.65 10.47 -2.82
C ASN A 91 -19.06 11.38 -3.91
N ILE A 92 -17.89 11.97 -3.64
CA ILE A 92 -17.19 12.91 -4.54
C ILE A 92 -15.74 12.49 -4.86
N PHE A 93 -15.13 11.59 -4.07
CA PHE A 93 -13.75 11.16 -4.28
C PHE A 93 -13.57 9.64 -4.36
N TYR A 94 -12.57 9.21 -5.14
CA TYR A 94 -12.21 7.81 -5.30
C TYR A 94 -11.04 7.44 -4.39
N ASN A 95 -10.97 6.17 -3.99
CA ASN A 95 -9.74 5.60 -3.43
C ASN A 95 -8.67 5.55 -4.50
N TRP A 96 -7.48 6.06 -4.19
CA TRP A 96 -6.31 6.01 -5.04
C TRP A 96 -5.22 5.15 -4.42
N TYR A 97 -4.48 4.47 -5.27
CA TYR A 97 -3.25 3.80 -4.88
C TYR A 97 -2.22 3.91 -5.99
N ALA A 98 -0.95 3.81 -5.61
CA ALA A 98 0.16 3.80 -6.55
C ALA A 98 1.24 2.84 -6.08
N VAL A 99 1.96 2.25 -7.03
CA VAL A 99 3.12 1.38 -6.77
C VAL A 99 4.27 1.73 -7.69
N GLY A 100 5.50 1.65 -7.19
CA GLY A 100 6.71 1.90 -7.97
C GLY A 100 7.95 1.34 -7.32
N ILE A 101 9.04 1.27 -8.09
CA ILE A 101 10.37 0.91 -7.60
C ILE A 101 11.21 2.18 -7.56
N PHE A 102 11.90 2.40 -6.44
CA PHE A 102 12.74 3.56 -6.20
C PHE A 102 14.14 3.13 -5.77
N SER A 103 15.09 4.07 -5.81
CA SER A 103 16.41 3.88 -5.20
C SER A 103 16.30 3.66 -3.69
N LYS A 104 17.31 2.99 -3.11
CA LYS A 104 17.49 2.80 -1.67
C LYS A 104 17.53 4.10 -0.89
N ASP A 105 17.96 5.18 -1.53
CA ASP A 105 18.05 6.51 -0.91
C ASP A 105 16.69 7.18 -0.77
N LYS A 106 15.65 6.62 -1.41
CA LYS A 106 14.29 7.16 -1.30
C LYS A 106 13.72 6.88 0.09
N LEU A 107 13.43 7.96 0.80
CA LEU A 107 12.87 7.93 2.15
C LEU A 107 11.36 7.72 2.11
N CYS A 108 10.84 7.01 3.11
CA CYS A 108 9.41 6.84 3.34
C CYS A 108 8.88 8.07 4.09
N ASN A 109 8.58 9.15 3.37
CA ASN A 109 8.16 10.44 3.94
C ASN A 109 6.99 11.08 3.16
N ASP A 110 6.54 12.24 3.61
CA ASP A 110 5.45 13.00 2.98
C ASP A 110 5.80 13.50 1.58
N GLU A 111 7.09 13.68 1.26
CA GLU A 111 7.54 14.04 -0.08
C GLU A 111 7.31 12.89 -1.06
N LEU A 112 7.65 11.65 -0.67
CA LEU A 112 7.38 10.46 -1.47
C LEU A 112 5.87 10.26 -1.66
N TYR A 113 5.07 10.48 -0.62
CA TYR A 113 3.61 10.47 -0.75
C TYR A 113 3.13 11.51 -1.80
N THR A 114 3.62 12.75 -1.69
CA THR A 114 3.26 13.86 -2.58
C THR A 114 3.67 13.56 -4.02
N GLU A 115 4.86 13.02 -4.24
CA GLU A 115 5.34 12.60 -5.55
C GLU A 115 4.46 11.49 -6.14
N MET A 116 4.17 10.44 -5.37
CA MET A 116 3.33 9.35 -5.85
C MET A 116 1.87 9.77 -6.07
N TYR A 117 1.35 10.76 -5.34
CA TYR A 117 -0.05 11.20 -5.44
C TYR A 117 -0.27 12.30 -6.50
N TYR A 118 0.59 13.31 -6.55
CA TYR A 118 0.45 14.46 -7.45
C TYR A 118 1.42 14.43 -8.64
N GLY A 119 2.54 13.73 -8.50
CA GLY A 119 3.60 13.71 -9.49
C GLY A 119 3.26 12.98 -10.78
N VAL A 120 4.12 13.19 -11.77
CA VAL A 120 4.09 12.54 -13.08
C VAL A 120 4.54 11.08 -12.93
N GLN A 121 3.80 10.15 -13.54
CA GLN A 121 4.06 8.72 -13.48
C GLN A 121 5.26 8.34 -14.35
N HIS A 122 6.45 8.26 -13.75
CA HIS A 122 7.67 7.81 -14.44
C HIS A 122 8.25 6.53 -13.81
N CYS A 123 8.59 6.56 -12.52
CA CYS A 123 9.08 5.39 -11.76
C CYS A 123 7.97 4.64 -11.01
N PHE A 124 6.72 5.05 -11.19
CA PHE A 124 5.56 4.47 -10.52
C PHE A 124 4.32 4.58 -11.40
N ILE A 125 3.34 3.74 -11.10
CA ILE A 125 2.00 3.79 -11.69
C ILE A 125 0.96 4.06 -10.62
N ARG A 126 -0.08 4.81 -10.97
CA ARG A 126 -1.16 5.24 -10.08
C ARG A 126 -2.52 4.95 -10.70
N GLY A 127 -3.47 4.51 -9.88
CA GLY A 127 -4.82 4.19 -10.32
C GLY A 127 -5.87 4.26 -9.22
N LYS A 128 -7.13 4.17 -9.63
CA LYS A 128 -8.29 4.11 -8.73
C LYS A 128 -8.48 2.68 -8.23
N ALA A 129 -8.91 2.51 -6.99
CA ALA A 129 -9.15 1.19 -6.38
C ALA A 129 -10.17 0.35 -7.18
N LYS A 130 -11.26 0.97 -7.64
CA LYS A 130 -12.29 0.31 -8.47
C LYS A 130 -11.84 0.04 -9.92
N GLY A 131 -10.57 0.25 -10.25
CA GLY A 131 -9.99 0.05 -11.57
C GLY A 131 -9.33 -1.33 -11.74
N PRO A 132 -8.71 -1.59 -12.90
CA PRO A 132 -7.87 -2.77 -13.09
C PRO A 132 -6.69 -2.76 -12.10
N SER A 133 -6.20 -3.95 -11.77
CA SER A 133 -4.98 -4.10 -10.97
C SER A 133 -3.80 -3.39 -11.65
N LEU A 134 -3.03 -2.65 -10.87
CA LEU A 134 -1.82 -1.99 -11.33
C LEU A 134 -0.71 -3.04 -11.53
N THR A 135 -0.03 -2.99 -12.68
CA THR A 135 1.14 -3.82 -12.98
C THR A 135 2.33 -2.94 -13.33
N HIS A 136 3.33 -2.87 -12.45
CA HIS A 136 4.57 -2.13 -12.69
C HIS A 136 5.71 -3.10 -12.99
N LYS A 137 6.54 -2.78 -13.99
CA LYS A 137 7.69 -3.59 -14.39
C LYS A 137 8.91 -2.72 -14.56
N GLU A 138 9.94 -2.98 -13.75
CA GLU A 138 11.18 -2.20 -13.77
C GLU A 138 12.34 -3.02 -13.21
N GLY A 139 13.53 -2.98 -13.83
CA GLY A 139 14.73 -3.61 -13.28
C GLY A 139 14.63 -5.13 -13.02
N GLY A 140 13.83 -5.86 -13.80
CA GLY A 140 13.55 -7.29 -13.58
C GLY A 140 12.55 -7.56 -12.45
N VAL A 141 11.95 -6.52 -11.88
CA VAL A 141 10.90 -6.60 -10.86
C VAL A 141 9.55 -6.47 -11.51
N THR A 142 8.64 -7.41 -11.23
CA THR A 142 7.22 -7.30 -11.61
C THR A 142 6.37 -7.21 -10.36
N ILE A 143 5.60 -6.12 -10.25
CA ILE A 143 4.71 -5.87 -9.12
C ILE A 143 3.29 -5.88 -9.63
N ARG A 144 2.42 -6.64 -8.98
CA ARG A 144 0.98 -6.53 -9.17
C ARG A 144 0.34 -6.05 -7.89
N ALA A 145 -0.45 -4.98 -7.99
CA ALA A 145 -1.18 -4.44 -6.86
C ALA A 145 -2.65 -4.23 -7.21
N SER A 146 -3.50 -4.47 -6.23
CA SER A 146 -4.93 -4.19 -6.30
C SER A 146 -5.38 -3.59 -4.98
N MET A 147 -6.32 -2.65 -5.04
CA MET A 147 -6.91 -2.05 -3.85
C MET A 147 -8.41 -2.28 -3.87
N SER A 148 -8.99 -2.73 -2.75
CA SER A 148 -10.45 -2.85 -2.65
C SER A 148 -11.11 -1.47 -2.51
N ASP A 149 -12.29 -1.31 -3.11
CA ASP A 149 -13.15 -0.14 -2.94
C ASP A 149 -14.22 -0.40 -1.85
N SER A 150 -13.78 -0.93 -0.70
CA SER A 150 -14.68 -1.34 0.37
C SER A 150 -15.00 -0.19 1.32
N LYS A 151 -16.23 0.32 1.25
CA LYS A 151 -16.93 0.99 2.36
C LYS A 151 -17.63 -0.07 3.22
N LYS A 152 -16.99 -0.65 4.24
CA LYS A 152 -17.78 -1.36 5.26
C LYS A 152 -18.08 -0.44 6.43
N MET A 153 -19.02 0.48 6.20
CA MET A 153 -19.82 1.04 7.28
C MET A 153 -20.89 -0.02 7.62
N ASN A 154 -20.59 -0.92 8.54
CA ASN A 154 -21.64 -1.76 9.12
C ASN A 154 -22.58 -0.81 9.89
N ARG A 155 -23.73 -0.46 9.30
CA ARG A 155 -24.84 0.06 10.08
C ARG A 155 -25.42 -1.13 10.85
N CYS A 156 -25.37 -0.99 12.18
CA CYS A 156 -26.10 -1.70 13.22
C CYS A 156 -25.92 -3.22 13.26
#